data_AF-A0A7S3F047-F1
#
_entry.id   AF-A0A7S3F047-F1
#
_cell.length_a   1.000
_cell.length_b   1.000
_cell.length_c   1.000
_cell.angle_alpha   90.00
_cell.angle_beta   90.00
_cell.angle_gamma   90.00
#
_symmetry.space_group_name_H-M   'P 1'
#
loop_
_entity.id
_entity.type
_entity.pdbx_description
1 polymer ?
#
loop_
_entity_poly.entity_id
_entity_poly.type
_entity_poly.pdbx_seq_one_letter_code
_entity_poly.pdbx_strand_id
1 'polypeptide(L)'
;DALVAAGVFDSSSLPNHVLLNEYAVGQGIAPHWDGPLYHPRVAILSLGSHCTFHFFKRRPPLDAVVARDGATVEPASPEPKKLECIADISAEEFSLLLPPRGLLVFDQDAYSDYLHSVPAVAVDTDFQGLLRLDLPPDAPPADRPPPPPRQRRVSFTVRKVLTVLPTEDPADPIRGVADVPTLPPWEERAILARWLDGPHNTEA
;
A
#
# COMPACT_ATOMS: atom_id res chain seq x y z
N ASP A 1 2.84 5.46 -18.15
CA ASP A 1 1.76 5.79 -19.10
C ASP A 1 0.42 5.14 -18.77
N ALA A 2 0.31 3.81 -18.72
CA ALA A 2 -0.99 3.11 -18.58
C ALA A 2 -1.86 3.53 -17.38
N LEU A 3 -1.30 3.72 -16.17
CA LEU A 3 -2.08 4.15 -15.00
C LEU A 3 -2.63 5.57 -15.14
N VAL A 4 -1.94 6.45 -15.88
CA VAL A 4 -2.42 7.81 -16.16
C VAL A 4 -3.49 7.77 -17.25
N ALA A 5 -3.24 7.02 -18.32
CA ALA A 5 -4.20 6.82 -19.40
C ALA A 5 -5.52 6.19 -18.91
N ALA A 6 -5.47 5.32 -17.90
CA ALA A 6 -6.64 4.72 -17.26
C ALA A 6 -7.34 5.65 -16.24
N GLY A 7 -6.87 6.89 -16.05
CA GLY A 7 -7.42 7.83 -15.06
C GLY A 7 -7.13 7.45 -13.60
N VAL A 8 -6.23 6.50 -13.35
CA VAL A 8 -5.82 6.12 -11.99
C VAL A 8 -4.93 7.18 -11.37
N PHE A 9 -4.10 7.87 -12.15
CA PHE A 9 -3.41 9.08 -11.70
C PHE A 9 -3.69 10.23 -12.68
N ASP A 10 -3.78 11.45 -12.14
CA ASP A 10 -3.98 12.64 -12.95
C ASP A 10 -2.71 12.96 -13.76
N SER A 11 -2.88 13.41 -15.00
CA SER A 11 -1.76 13.78 -15.88
C SER A 11 -0.90 14.95 -15.34
N SER A 12 -1.49 15.83 -14.53
CA SER A 12 -0.78 16.91 -13.82
C SER A 12 -0.06 16.42 -12.56
N SER A 13 -0.35 15.20 -12.10
CA SER A 13 0.12 14.64 -10.84
C SER A 13 0.64 13.21 -11.01
N LEU A 14 1.71 13.08 -11.79
CA LEU A 14 2.27 11.77 -12.14
C LEU A 14 2.83 11.02 -10.91
N PRO A 15 2.60 9.69 -10.80
CA PRO A 15 3.29 8.88 -9.82
C PRO A 15 4.78 8.81 -10.15
N ASN A 16 5.61 8.79 -9.11
CA ASN A 16 7.07 8.87 -9.22
C ASN A 16 7.78 7.81 -8.35
N HIS A 17 7.04 6.96 -7.64
CA HIS A 17 7.58 5.96 -6.74
C HIS A 17 6.87 4.62 -6.91
N VAL A 18 7.65 3.54 -6.91
CA VAL A 18 7.15 2.16 -6.98
C VAL A 18 7.89 1.34 -5.92
N LEU A 19 7.13 0.66 -5.07
CA LEU A 19 7.63 -0.35 -4.12
C LEU A 19 7.25 -1.74 -4.62
N LEU A 20 8.21 -2.65 -4.64
CA LEU A 20 7.98 -4.07 -4.93
C LEU A 20 7.93 -4.85 -3.62
N ASN A 21 6.88 -5.64 -3.43
CA ASN A 21 6.79 -6.60 -2.34
C ASN A 21 6.64 -8.01 -2.91
N GLU A 22 7.41 -8.96 -2.37
CA GLU A 22 7.26 -10.38 -2.62
C GLU A 22 6.76 -11.07 -1.35
N TYR A 23 5.79 -11.95 -1.50
CA TYR A 23 5.24 -12.77 -0.42
C TYR A 23 5.33 -14.25 -0.81
N ALA A 24 6.10 -15.01 -0.03
CA ALA A 24 6.03 -16.46 -0.04
C ALA A 24 4.72 -16.95 0.61
N VAL A 25 4.42 -18.24 0.48
CA VAL A 25 3.26 -18.85 1.14
C VAL A 25 3.37 -18.66 2.66
N GLY A 26 2.30 -18.17 3.28
CA GLY A 26 2.29 -17.88 4.72
C GLY A 26 2.87 -16.52 5.11
N GLN A 27 3.45 -15.74 4.17
CA GLN A 27 3.92 -14.39 4.48
C GLN A 27 2.83 -13.34 4.28
N GLY A 28 2.98 -12.25 5.00
CA GLY A 28 2.07 -11.12 5.00
C GLY A 28 2.77 -9.85 5.45
N ILE A 29 2.01 -8.77 5.57
CA ILE A 29 2.46 -7.50 6.15
C ILE A 29 1.47 -7.09 7.22
N ALA A 30 1.98 -6.74 8.41
CA ALA A 30 1.16 -6.31 9.53
C ALA A 30 0.37 -5.02 9.18
N PRO A 31 -0.74 -4.75 9.90
CA PRO A 31 -1.48 -3.50 9.76
C PRO A 31 -0.57 -2.27 9.85
N HIS A 32 -0.54 -1.47 8.81
CA HIS A 32 0.28 -0.26 8.72
C HIS A 32 -0.40 0.84 7.91
N TRP A 33 0.16 2.04 7.98
CA TRP A 33 -0.23 3.20 7.18
C TRP A 33 0.98 3.70 6.39
N ASP A 34 0.74 4.15 5.16
CA ASP A 34 1.79 4.54 4.21
C ASP A 34 2.54 5.83 4.59
N GLY A 35 1.95 6.64 5.47
CA GLY A 35 2.58 7.87 5.94
C GLY A 35 2.17 9.12 5.15
N PRO A 36 2.55 10.31 5.63
CA PRO A 36 2.16 11.59 5.03
C PRO A 36 3.07 12.01 3.87
N LEU A 37 4.13 11.26 3.57
CA LEU A 37 5.11 11.61 2.53
C LEU A 37 4.58 11.41 1.11
N TYR A 38 3.46 10.71 0.94
CA TYR A 38 2.86 10.47 -0.35
C TYR A 38 1.58 11.30 -0.51
N HIS A 39 1.26 11.64 -1.76
CA HIS A 39 -0.07 12.07 -2.13
C HIS A 39 -1.07 10.98 -1.67
N PRO A 40 -2.25 11.34 -1.12
CA PRO A 40 -3.16 10.39 -0.48
C PRO A 40 -3.93 9.52 -1.48
N ARG A 41 -3.17 8.78 -2.31
CA ARG A 41 -3.64 7.88 -3.35
C ARG A 41 -2.56 6.86 -3.67
N VAL A 42 -2.97 5.60 -3.75
CA VAL A 42 -2.08 4.48 -4.05
C VAL A 42 -2.75 3.51 -5.01
N ALA A 43 -1.94 2.91 -5.88
CA ALA A 43 -2.36 1.83 -6.76
C ALA A 43 -1.48 0.60 -6.51
N ILE A 44 -2.10 -0.56 -6.27
CA ILE A 44 -1.42 -1.82 -5.98
C ILE A 44 -1.80 -2.85 -7.04
N LEU A 45 -0.86 -3.20 -7.90
CA LEU A 45 -1.00 -4.30 -8.85
C LEU A 45 -0.58 -5.61 -8.18
N SER A 46 -1.46 -6.60 -8.17
CA SER A 46 -1.19 -7.94 -7.63
C SER A 46 -0.87 -8.92 -8.75
N LEU A 47 0.20 -9.72 -8.64
CA LEU A 47 0.60 -10.75 -9.61
C LEU A 47 0.90 -12.09 -8.93
N GLY A 48 0.82 -13.18 -9.71
CA GLY A 48 1.09 -14.54 -9.24
C GLY A 48 -0.11 -15.17 -8.53
N SER A 49 -0.33 -14.81 -7.26
CA SER A 49 -1.41 -15.35 -6.43
C SER A 49 -2.37 -14.26 -5.95
N HIS A 50 -3.57 -14.68 -5.55
CA HIS A 50 -4.50 -13.85 -4.80
C HIS A 50 -4.02 -13.63 -3.35
N CYS A 51 -4.62 -12.66 -2.68
CA CYS A 51 -4.60 -12.52 -1.21
C CYS A 51 -5.87 -11.82 -0.71
N THR A 52 -6.20 -11.99 0.56
CA THR A 52 -7.08 -11.06 1.26
C THR A 52 -6.28 -9.82 1.68
N PHE A 53 -6.92 -8.65 1.61
CA PHE A 53 -6.35 -7.36 1.95
C PHE A 53 -7.28 -6.65 2.93
N HIS A 54 -6.81 -6.42 4.15
CA HIS A 54 -7.67 -6.07 5.28
C HIS A 54 -7.49 -4.60 5.60
N PHE A 55 -8.60 -3.89 5.88
CA PHE A 55 -8.62 -2.51 6.34
C PHE A 55 -9.13 -2.43 7.79
N PHE A 56 -8.44 -1.63 8.60
CA PHE A 56 -8.77 -1.41 10.01
C PHE A 56 -8.90 0.10 10.24
N LYS A 57 -9.93 0.55 10.95
CA LYS A 57 -10.02 1.96 11.32
C LYS A 57 -8.85 2.33 12.22
N ARG A 58 -8.13 3.36 11.80
CA ARG A 58 -7.06 3.94 12.59
C ARG A 58 -7.70 4.74 13.73
N ARG A 59 -7.41 4.38 14.97
CA ARG A 59 -7.76 5.21 16.12
C ARG A 59 -6.75 6.36 16.23
N PRO A 60 -7.19 7.59 16.57
CA PRO A 60 -6.26 8.64 16.91
C PRO A 60 -5.40 8.21 18.12
N PRO A 61 -4.15 8.67 18.23
CA PRO A 61 -3.32 8.42 19.40
C PRO A 61 -4.09 8.79 20.66
N LEU A 62 -3.98 7.98 21.72
CA LEU A 62 -4.73 8.16 22.98
C LEU A 62 -4.62 9.59 23.53
N ASP A 63 -3.47 10.25 23.32
CA ASP A 63 -3.16 11.62 23.72
C ASP A 63 -4.06 12.68 23.06
N ALA A 64 -4.60 12.40 21.87
CA ALA A 64 -5.50 13.32 21.15
C ALA A 64 -6.94 13.29 21.69
N VAL A 65 -7.32 12.27 22.46
CA VAL A 65 -8.66 12.10 23.03
C VAL A 65 -8.81 12.89 24.34
N VAL A 66 -7.70 13.12 25.05
CA VAL A 66 -7.68 13.82 26.36
C VAL A 66 -7.91 15.34 26.23
N ALA A 67 -7.86 15.91 25.02
CA ALA A 67 -8.12 17.33 24.80
C ALA A 67 -9.60 17.71 24.73
N ARG A 68 -10.53 16.74 24.78
CA ARG A 68 -11.98 17.00 24.66
C ARG A 68 -12.77 17.02 25.97
N ASP A 69 -12.25 16.39 27.02
CA ASP A 69 -12.87 16.47 28.34
C ASP A 69 -11.89 17.16 29.28
N GLY A 70 -12.23 18.38 29.70
CA GLY A 70 -11.42 19.23 30.59
C GLY A 70 -11.29 18.66 32.01
N ALA A 71 -10.64 17.51 32.14
CA ALA A 71 -10.24 16.92 33.40
C ALA A 71 -8.71 17.04 33.53
N THR A 72 -8.29 17.86 34.50
CA THR A 72 -6.91 18.05 34.90
C THR A 72 -6.24 16.71 35.24
N VAL A 73 -5.16 16.36 34.54
CA VAL A 73 -4.26 15.29 34.97
C VAL A 73 -2.83 15.83 35.01
N GLU A 74 -2.22 15.66 36.19
CA GLU A 74 -0.84 16.00 36.55
C GLU A 74 0.20 15.43 35.56
N PRO A 75 1.33 16.12 35.33
CA PRO A 75 2.32 15.70 34.33
C PRO A 75 3.14 14.50 34.82
N ALA A 76 2.98 13.35 34.19
CA ALA A 76 3.83 12.18 34.41
C ALA A 76 5.07 12.22 33.50
N SER A 77 6.24 12.24 34.16
CA SER A 77 7.65 11.98 33.78
C SER A 77 8.05 11.74 32.30
N PRO A 78 9.22 12.28 31.84
CA PRO A 78 9.68 12.18 30.47
C PRO A 78 10.54 10.92 30.28
N GLU A 79 9.93 9.80 29.88
CA GLU A 79 10.69 8.74 29.22
C GLU A 79 10.01 8.34 27.91
N PRO A 80 10.78 8.19 26.80
CA PRO A 80 10.21 7.88 25.50
C PRO A 80 9.75 6.42 25.51
N LYS A 81 8.43 6.22 25.67
CA LYS A 81 7.82 4.90 25.49
C LYS A 81 7.94 4.53 24.01
N LYS A 82 8.74 3.50 23.75
CA LYS A 82 8.86 2.78 22.48
C LYS A 82 7.45 2.54 21.90
N LEU A 83 7.21 3.06 20.70
CA LEU A 83 5.93 3.06 19.99
C LEU A 83 5.54 1.62 19.59
N GLU A 84 5.03 0.85 20.54
CA GLU A 84 4.45 -0.49 20.31
C GLU A 84 2.92 -0.38 20.23
N CYS A 85 2.40 0.30 19.22
CA CYS A 85 0.96 0.45 19.02
C CYS A 85 0.38 -0.75 18.25
N ILE A 86 0.50 -1.96 18.80
CA ILE A 86 -0.31 -3.11 18.35
C ILE A 86 -1.66 -3.12 19.10
N ALA A 87 -1.75 -2.46 20.26
CA ALA A 87 -2.95 -2.45 21.11
C ALA A 87 -4.11 -1.57 20.59
N ASP A 88 -3.90 -0.74 19.56
CA ASP A 88 -4.88 0.27 19.11
C ASP A 88 -5.56 -0.05 17.77
N ILE A 89 -5.29 -1.21 17.18
CA ILE A 89 -5.94 -1.63 15.94
C ILE A 89 -7.42 -1.90 16.26
N SER A 90 -8.34 -1.22 15.58
CA SER A 90 -9.77 -1.53 15.69
C SER A 90 -10.05 -2.97 15.25
N ALA A 91 -11.26 -3.46 15.48
CA ALA A 91 -11.72 -4.62 14.71
C ALA A 91 -11.55 -4.33 13.21
N GLU A 92 -11.22 -5.37 12.44
CA GLU A 92 -11.25 -5.33 10.98
C GLU A 92 -12.59 -4.73 10.53
N GLU A 93 -12.54 -3.69 9.70
CA GLU A 93 -13.76 -3.02 9.27
C GLU A 93 -14.28 -3.62 7.97
N PHE A 94 -13.38 -3.87 7.02
CA PHE A 94 -13.70 -4.60 5.80
C PHE A 94 -12.44 -5.20 5.16
N SER A 95 -12.66 -6.20 4.32
CA SER A 95 -11.60 -6.90 3.60
C SER A 95 -11.94 -7.08 2.13
N LEU A 96 -10.89 -7.09 1.31
CA LEU A 96 -10.98 -7.26 -0.15
C LEU A 96 -10.29 -8.57 -0.55
N LEU A 97 -10.85 -9.27 -1.53
CA LEU A 97 -10.12 -10.32 -2.25
C LEU A 97 -9.39 -9.68 -3.45
N LEU A 98 -8.06 -9.67 -3.42
CA LEU A 98 -7.25 -9.18 -4.53
C LEU A 98 -6.86 -10.34 -5.45
N PRO A 99 -7.44 -10.47 -6.65
CA PRO A 99 -7.06 -11.53 -7.58
C PRO A 99 -5.70 -11.24 -8.23
N PRO A 100 -5.01 -12.26 -8.77
CA PRO A 100 -3.86 -12.03 -9.62
C PRO A 100 -4.28 -11.23 -10.87
N ARG A 101 -3.42 -10.28 -11.27
CA ARG A 101 -3.67 -9.23 -12.28
C ARG A 101 -4.75 -8.24 -11.88
N GLY A 102 -5.18 -8.23 -10.61
CA GLY A 102 -6.04 -7.21 -10.05
C GLY A 102 -5.27 -5.94 -9.69
N LEU A 103 -5.89 -4.79 -9.95
CA LEU A 103 -5.40 -3.47 -9.55
C LEU A 103 -6.31 -2.92 -8.44
N LEU A 104 -5.78 -2.82 -7.23
CA LEU A 104 -6.45 -2.10 -6.14
C LEU A 104 -6.05 -0.63 -6.19
N VAL A 105 -7.03 0.28 -6.15
CA VAL A 105 -6.80 1.71 -6.01
C VAL A 105 -7.57 2.18 -4.79
N PHE A 106 -6.92 2.92 -3.90
CA PHE A 106 -7.59 3.60 -2.80
C PHE A 106 -6.97 4.97 -2.54
N ASP A 107 -7.80 5.90 -2.08
CA ASP A 107 -7.46 7.29 -1.80
C ASP A 107 -8.30 7.85 -0.64
N GLN A 108 -8.08 9.13 -0.33
CA GLN A 108 -8.86 9.88 0.67
C GLN A 108 -8.94 9.19 2.04
N ASP A 109 -10.14 8.93 2.53
CA ASP A 109 -10.39 8.34 3.85
C ASP A 109 -9.74 6.96 3.95
N ALA A 110 -9.83 6.12 2.91
CA ALA A 110 -9.19 4.81 2.89
C ALA A 110 -7.65 4.89 2.98
N TYR A 111 -7.06 5.98 2.47
CA TYR A 111 -5.63 6.25 2.63
C TYR A 111 -5.28 6.81 4.02
N SER A 112 -6.11 7.68 4.57
CA SER A 112 -5.75 8.53 5.73
C SER A 112 -6.18 7.94 7.07
N ASP A 113 -7.36 7.33 7.08
CA ASP A 113 -8.08 6.89 8.27
C ASP A 113 -8.00 5.39 8.51
N TYR A 114 -7.39 4.63 7.59
CA TYR A 114 -7.32 3.18 7.71
C TYR A 114 -5.88 2.68 7.71
N LEU A 115 -5.63 1.70 8.57
CA LEU A 115 -4.48 0.81 8.46
C LEU A 115 -4.83 -0.30 7.47
N HIS A 116 -3.84 -0.83 6.77
CA HIS A 116 -4.03 -1.94 5.86
C HIS A 116 -3.00 -3.06 6.07
N SER A 117 -3.40 -4.29 5.76
CA SER A 117 -2.57 -5.47 5.97
C SER A 117 -2.80 -6.56 4.92
N VAL A 118 -1.84 -7.47 4.81
CA VAL A 118 -2.00 -8.77 4.16
C VAL A 118 -1.74 -9.83 5.23
N PRO A 119 -2.71 -10.67 5.61
CA PRO A 119 -2.49 -11.67 6.65
C PRO A 119 -1.41 -12.68 6.27
N ALA A 120 -0.62 -13.10 7.25
CA ALA A 120 0.41 -14.12 7.12
C ALA A 120 -0.20 -15.54 7.20
N VAL A 121 -0.89 -15.95 6.13
CA VAL A 121 -1.61 -17.23 6.04
C VAL A 121 -1.28 -17.96 4.74
N ALA A 122 -1.36 -19.29 4.77
CA ALA A 122 -1.16 -20.14 3.60
C ALA A 122 -2.44 -20.35 2.79
N VAL A 123 -3.60 -20.29 3.45
CA VAL A 123 -4.93 -20.52 2.88
C VAL A 123 -5.87 -19.46 3.44
N ASP A 124 -6.62 -18.82 2.55
CA ASP A 124 -7.73 -17.93 2.92
C ASP A 124 -8.99 -18.78 3.13
N THR A 125 -9.63 -18.65 4.29
CA THR A 125 -10.75 -19.52 4.70
C THR A 125 -12.08 -18.80 4.85
N ASP A 126 -12.06 -17.47 5.04
CA ASP A 126 -13.27 -16.66 5.17
C ASP A 126 -13.38 -15.68 4.00
N PHE A 127 -14.27 -16.03 3.07
CA PHE A 127 -14.62 -15.17 1.94
C PHE A 127 -15.99 -14.50 2.12
N GLN A 128 -16.63 -14.69 3.28
CA GLN A 128 -17.89 -14.04 3.60
C GLN A 128 -17.62 -12.56 3.92
N GLY A 129 -18.46 -11.65 3.43
CA GLY A 129 -18.28 -10.21 3.65
C GLY A 129 -17.11 -9.56 2.89
N LEU A 130 -16.34 -10.30 2.10
CA LEU A 130 -15.33 -9.71 1.22
C LEU A 130 -16.00 -8.91 0.10
N LEU A 131 -15.57 -7.66 -0.08
CA LEU A 131 -15.96 -6.90 -1.26
C LEU A 131 -15.25 -7.50 -2.47
N ARG A 132 -16.04 -8.04 -3.39
CA ARG A 132 -15.57 -8.61 -4.64
C ARG A 132 -15.63 -7.55 -5.73
N LEU A 133 -14.47 -6.98 -6.04
CA LEU A 133 -14.34 -5.92 -7.05
C LEU A 133 -14.55 -6.42 -8.48
N ASP A 134 -14.59 -7.74 -8.70
CA ASP A 134 -14.86 -8.37 -9.99
C ASP A 134 -16.36 -8.57 -10.27
N LEU A 135 -17.23 -8.23 -9.33
CA LEU A 135 -18.68 -8.40 -9.45
C LEU A 135 -19.42 -7.07 -9.25
N PRO A 136 -20.56 -6.84 -9.94
CA PRO A 136 -21.43 -5.73 -9.60
C PRO A 136 -22.02 -5.93 -8.19
N PRO A 137 -22.35 -4.84 -7.46
CA PRO A 137 -22.75 -4.90 -6.05
C PRO A 137 -23.97 -5.80 -5.76
N ASP A 138 -24.79 -6.02 -6.76
CA ASP A 138 -26.04 -6.79 -6.74
C ASP A 138 -25.89 -8.21 -7.33
N ALA A 139 -24.67 -8.62 -7.68
CA ALA A 139 -24.44 -9.99 -8.16
C ALA A 139 -24.89 -11.00 -7.08
N PRO A 140 -25.69 -12.02 -7.44
CA PRO A 140 -26.03 -13.08 -6.51
C PRO A 140 -24.75 -13.74 -6.00
N PRO A 141 -24.74 -14.31 -4.77
CA PRO A 141 -23.59 -15.03 -4.27
C PRO A 141 -23.21 -16.09 -5.29
N ALA A 142 -22.10 -15.89 -6.00
CA ALA A 142 -21.70 -16.82 -7.04
C ALA A 142 -21.38 -18.15 -6.36
N ASP A 143 -21.94 -19.25 -6.87
CA ASP A 143 -21.60 -20.62 -6.47
C ASP A 143 -20.22 -21.01 -7.04
N ARG A 144 -19.22 -20.14 -6.79
CA ARG A 144 -17.86 -20.32 -7.27
C ARG A 144 -17.09 -21.06 -6.20
N PRO A 145 -16.29 -22.08 -6.57
CA PRO A 145 -15.39 -22.70 -5.62
C PRO A 145 -14.47 -21.65 -4.98
N PRO A 146 -14.08 -21.84 -3.71
CA PRO A 146 -13.14 -20.95 -3.05
C PRO A 146 -11.84 -20.87 -3.88
N PRO A 147 -11.13 -19.73 -3.84
CA PRO A 147 -9.79 -19.62 -4.40
C PRO A 147 -8.90 -20.78 -3.96
N PRO A 148 -7.94 -21.21 -4.81
CA PRO A 148 -6.96 -22.22 -4.41
C PRO A 148 -6.11 -21.70 -3.24
N PRO A 149 -5.31 -22.55 -2.56
CA PRO A 149 -4.31 -22.09 -1.60
C PRO A 149 -3.40 -20.99 -2.16
N ARG A 150 -2.91 -20.10 -1.30
CA ARG A 150 -2.00 -19.03 -1.74
C ARG A 150 -0.73 -19.64 -2.32
N GLN A 151 -0.25 -19.02 -3.39
CA GLN A 151 1.07 -19.26 -3.97
C GLN A 151 1.93 -18.01 -3.78
N ARG A 152 3.15 -18.02 -4.32
CA ARG A 152 4.02 -16.83 -4.33
C ARG A 152 3.28 -15.65 -5.00
N ARG A 153 3.21 -14.52 -4.31
CA ARG A 153 2.59 -13.29 -4.79
C ARG A 153 3.63 -12.19 -4.88
N VAL A 154 3.58 -11.41 -5.95
CA VAL A 154 4.34 -10.17 -6.09
C VAL A 154 3.36 -9.02 -6.22
N SER A 155 3.64 -7.88 -5.59
CA SER A 155 2.86 -6.67 -5.76
C SER A 155 3.70 -5.45 -6.07
N PHE A 156 3.19 -4.61 -6.96
CA PHE A 156 3.75 -3.29 -7.28
C PHE A 156 2.87 -2.22 -6.66
N THR A 157 3.39 -1.51 -5.67
CA THR A 157 2.70 -0.39 -5.01
C THR A 157 3.21 0.91 -5.61
N VAL A 158 2.37 1.57 -6.41
CA VAL A 158 2.67 2.80 -7.15
C VAL A 158 2.08 4.00 -6.42
N ARG A 159 2.91 5.02 -6.19
CA ARG A 159 2.57 6.23 -5.42
C ARG A 159 3.21 7.48 -6.01
N LYS A 160 2.75 8.64 -5.58
CA LYS A 160 3.42 9.93 -5.77
C LYS A 160 4.00 10.40 -4.44
N VAL A 161 5.31 10.49 -4.33
CA VAL A 161 6.00 11.17 -3.23
C VAL A 161 5.76 12.68 -3.38
N LEU A 162 5.30 13.32 -2.32
CA LEU A 162 5.25 14.78 -2.21
C LEU A 162 6.67 15.24 -1.91
N THR A 163 7.24 16.09 -2.78
CA THR A 163 8.58 16.65 -2.57
C THR A 163 8.69 17.22 -1.16
N VAL A 164 9.59 16.68 -0.34
CA VAL A 164 9.96 17.31 0.93
C VAL A 164 10.79 18.54 0.55
N LEU A 165 10.33 19.72 0.93
CA LEU A 165 11.10 20.94 0.78
C LEU A 165 12.47 20.73 1.45
N PRO A 166 13.57 21.31 0.91
CA PRO A 166 14.83 21.32 1.62
C PRO A 166 14.57 21.90 3.00
N THR A 167 15.01 21.23 4.07
CA THR A 167 15.09 21.87 5.37
C THR A 167 15.99 23.08 5.21
N GLU A 168 15.42 24.28 5.33
CA GLU A 168 16.17 25.54 5.36
C GLU A 168 16.93 25.65 6.69
N ASP A 169 17.90 24.77 6.93
CA ASP A 169 18.91 25.00 7.95
C ASP A 169 20.17 25.57 7.26
N PRO A 170 20.41 26.89 7.35
CA PRO A 170 21.59 27.53 6.78
C PRO A 170 22.92 27.10 7.45
N ALA A 171 22.91 26.24 8.47
CA ALA A 171 24.10 25.82 9.21
C ALA A 171 24.69 24.45 8.82
N ASP A 172 24.13 23.71 7.85
CA ASP A 172 24.66 22.38 7.48
C ASP A 172 25.96 22.49 6.65
N PRO A 173 27.13 22.05 7.17
CA PRO A 173 28.42 22.20 6.49
C PRO A 173 28.66 21.17 5.38
N ILE A 174 27.72 20.25 5.11
CA ILE A 174 27.86 19.25 4.04
C ILE A 174 27.30 19.80 2.72
N ARG A 175 27.91 20.88 2.22
CA ARG A 175 27.73 21.31 0.83
C ARG A 175 29.06 21.48 0.13
N GLY A 176 29.62 20.34 -0.24
CA GLY A 176 30.72 20.26 -1.19
C GLY A 176 30.86 18.83 -1.68
N VAL A 177 30.79 18.64 -3.01
CA VAL A 177 31.03 17.40 -3.76
C VAL A 177 29.83 16.42 -3.73
N ALA A 178 29.27 15.88 -4.82
CA ALA A 178 29.34 16.06 -6.27
C ALA A 178 28.16 15.26 -6.87
N ASP A 179 27.70 15.64 -8.07
CA ASP A 179 26.87 14.87 -9.00
C ASP A 179 25.85 13.87 -8.40
N VAL A 180 24.62 14.35 -8.19
CA VAL A 180 23.45 13.45 -8.19
C VAL A 180 23.44 12.77 -9.57
N PRO A 181 23.53 11.42 -9.67
CA PRO A 181 23.51 10.78 -10.98
C PRO A 181 22.18 11.14 -11.63
N THR A 182 22.23 11.86 -12.75
CA THR A 182 21.07 12.00 -13.62
C THR A 182 20.67 10.59 -14.03
N LEU A 183 19.56 10.11 -13.47
CA LEU A 183 18.98 8.85 -13.87
C LEU A 183 18.78 8.91 -15.39
N PRO A 184 19.21 7.88 -16.14
CA PRO A 184 19.19 7.96 -17.59
C PRO A 184 17.76 8.17 -18.11
N PRO A 185 17.61 8.70 -19.34
CA PRO A 185 16.33 8.89 -19.98
C PRO A 185 15.46 7.64 -19.87
N TRP A 186 14.15 7.82 -19.74
CA TRP A 186 13.16 6.75 -19.52
C TRP A 186 13.27 5.58 -20.52
N GLU A 187 13.83 5.82 -21.71
CA GLU A 187 14.12 4.84 -22.76
C GLU A 187 15.12 3.75 -22.32
N GLU A 188 16.08 4.06 -21.44
CA GLU A 188 17.01 3.05 -20.89
C GLU A 188 16.36 2.22 -19.77
N ARG A 189 15.36 2.75 -19.06
CA ARG A 189 14.57 1.98 -18.07
C ARG A 189 13.60 1.01 -18.76
N ALA A 190 13.12 1.33 -19.96
CA ALA A 190 12.28 0.45 -20.76
C ALA A 190 13.00 -0.85 -21.19
N ILE A 191 14.34 -0.89 -21.13
CA ILE A 191 15.14 -2.10 -21.42
C ILE A 191 14.83 -3.22 -20.42
N LEU A 192 14.43 -2.91 -19.18
CA LEU A 192 13.94 -3.90 -18.21
C LEU A 192 12.54 -4.44 -18.57
N ALA A 193 11.69 -3.64 -19.21
CA ALA A 193 10.38 -4.08 -19.69
C ALA A 193 10.49 -5.01 -20.92
N ARG A 194 11.54 -4.86 -21.75
CA ARG A 194 11.83 -5.79 -22.86
C ARG A 194 12.16 -7.21 -22.41
N TRP A 195 12.51 -7.44 -21.14
CA TRP A 195 12.73 -8.80 -20.61
C TRP A 195 11.42 -9.59 -20.45
N LEU A 196 10.27 -8.91 -20.41
CA LEU A 196 8.94 -9.54 -20.35
C LEU A 196 8.38 -9.91 -21.74
N ASP A 197 8.98 -9.42 -22.82
CA ASP A 197 8.62 -9.72 -24.22
C ASP A 197 9.63 -10.69 -24.89
N GLY A 198 10.25 -11.58 -24.12
CA GLY A 198 11.06 -12.68 -24.67
C GLY A 198 10.23 -13.57 -25.61
N PRO A 199 10.84 -14.14 -26.67
CA PRO A 199 10.09 -14.74 -27.78
C PRO A 199 9.17 -15.84 -27.29
N HIS A 200 7.92 -15.79 -27.75
CA HIS A 200 7.01 -16.92 -27.68
C HIS A 200 7.75 -18.16 -28.22
N ASN A 201 8.03 -19.10 -27.32
CA ASN A 201 8.56 -20.40 -27.69
C ASN A 201 7.41 -21.19 -28.30
N THR A 202 7.14 -20.95 -29.58
CA THR A 202 6.45 -21.90 -30.44
C THR A 202 7.47 -22.92 -30.95
N GLU A 203 7.11 -24.19 -30.79
CA GLU A 203 7.81 -25.44 -31.18
C GLU A 203 8.79 -25.98 -30.11
N ALA A 204 8.71 -27.23 -29.65
CA ALA A 204 8.15 -28.46 -30.21
C ALA A 204 7.37 -29.31 -29.17
#